data_AF-A0A2I0W1K2-F1
#
_entry.id   AF-A0A2I0W1K2-F1
#
_cell.length_a   1.000
_cell.length_b   1.000
_cell.length_c   1.000
_cell.angle_alpha   90.00
_cell.angle_beta   90.00
_cell.angle_gamma   90.00
#
_symmetry.space_group_name_H-M   'P 1'
#
loop_
_entity.id
_entity.type
_entity.pdbx_description
1 polymer ?
#
loop_
_entity_poly.entity_id
_entity_poly.type
_entity_poly.pdbx_seq_one_letter_code
_entity_poly.pdbx_strand_id
1 'polypeptide(L)'
;MAASKLQALWNHPAGPKTIHFWAPTFKWGISIANIADFSKPPEKISYPQQIAVTCTGLIWSRYSLVITPKNWNLFSVNVAMAGTGLYQLSRKIQQDYLSDVKEEAIKE
;
A
#
# COMPACT_ATOMS: atom_id res chain seq x y z
N MET A 1 -22.58 5.05 26.00
CA MET A 1 -21.65 5.80 25.12
C MET A 1 -21.16 5.04 23.87
N ALA A 2 -21.11 3.69 23.84
CA ALA A 2 -20.70 2.94 22.64
C ALA A 2 -21.71 2.99 21.47
N ALA A 3 -23.02 2.97 21.76
CA ALA A 3 -24.08 3.06 20.75
C ALA A 3 -24.00 4.36 19.92
N SER A 4 -23.62 5.48 20.54
CA SER A 4 -23.49 6.78 19.87
C SER A 4 -22.32 6.80 18.86
N LYS A 5 -21.20 6.15 19.16
CA LYS A 5 -20.04 6.07 18.24
C LYS A 5 -20.31 5.13 17.06
N LEU A 6 -20.95 4.00 17.30
CA LEU A 6 -21.39 3.08 16.24
C LEU A 6 -22.43 3.74 15.33
N GLN A 7 -23.38 4.48 15.89
CA GLN A 7 -24.38 5.22 15.12
C GLN A 7 -23.78 6.39 14.34
N ALA A 8 -22.75 7.05 14.88
CA ALA A 8 -21.98 8.07 14.17
C ALA A 8 -21.18 7.50 13.00
N LEU A 9 -20.56 6.31 13.15
CA LEU A 9 -19.89 5.61 12.05
C LEU A 9 -20.88 5.12 10.98
N TRP A 10 -22.05 4.64 11.41
CA TRP A 10 -23.12 4.14 10.52
C TRP A 10 -23.78 5.24 9.68
N ASN A 11 -23.87 6.46 10.22
CA ASN A 11 -24.46 7.62 9.54
C ASN A 11 -23.41 8.55 8.93
N HIS A 12 -22.13 8.20 8.95
CA HIS A 12 -21.08 9.00 8.33
C HIS A 12 -21.31 9.10 6.80
N PRO A 13 -21.12 10.26 6.16
CA PRO A 13 -21.30 10.41 4.71
C PRO A 13 -20.36 9.53 3.86
N ALA A 14 -19.21 9.16 4.42
CA ALA A 14 -18.32 8.12 3.88
C ALA A 14 -18.36 6.80 4.69
N GLY A 15 -19.48 6.52 5.35
CA GLY A 15 -19.69 5.34 6.19
C GLY A 15 -20.15 4.10 5.42
N PRO A 16 -20.44 2.98 6.12
CA PRO A 16 -20.72 1.67 5.52
C PRO A 16 -21.93 1.63 4.57
N LYS A 17 -22.80 2.65 4.60
CA LYS A 17 -23.95 2.77 3.71
C LYS A 17 -23.60 3.27 2.31
N THR A 18 -22.37 3.76 2.08
CA THR A 18 -22.00 4.42 0.83
C THR A 18 -20.87 3.69 0.10
N ILE A 19 -20.81 3.88 -1.22
CA ILE A 19 -19.72 3.36 -2.06
C ILE A 19 -18.35 3.88 -1.61
N HIS A 20 -18.31 5.05 -0.96
CA HIS A 20 -17.09 5.63 -0.43
C HIS A 20 -16.46 4.77 0.67
N PHE A 21 -17.20 3.90 1.36
CA PHE A 21 -16.62 2.93 2.29
C PHE A 21 -16.19 1.64 1.59
N TRP A 22 -17.06 1.09 0.74
CA TRP A 22 -16.83 -0.22 0.11
C TRP A 22 -15.75 -0.19 -0.96
N ALA A 23 -15.67 0.87 -1.79
CA ALA A 23 -14.64 0.95 -2.84
C ALA A 23 -13.20 0.95 -2.27
N PRO A 24 -12.86 1.75 -1.24
CA PRO A 24 -11.58 1.61 -0.55
C PRO A 24 -11.40 0.25 0.13
N THR A 25 -12.47 -0.32 0.67
CA THR A 25 -12.43 -1.65 1.32
C THR A 25 -11.98 -2.73 0.32
N PHE A 26 -12.53 -2.75 -0.89
CA PHE A 26 -12.08 -3.69 -1.93
C PHE A 26 -10.64 -3.39 -2.41
N LYS A 27 -10.23 -2.12 -2.42
CA LYS A 27 -8.87 -1.73 -2.79
C LYS A 27 -7.81 -2.35 -1.87
N TRP A 28 -8.14 -2.69 -0.63
CA TRP A 28 -7.22 -3.41 0.28
C TRP A 28 -6.73 -4.75 -0.27
N GLY A 29 -7.47 -5.37 -1.21
CA GLY A 29 -7.01 -6.58 -1.90
C GLY A 29 -5.65 -6.41 -2.57
N ILE A 30 -5.36 -5.22 -3.11
CA ILE A 30 -4.06 -4.91 -3.74
C ILE A 30 -2.94 -4.92 -2.70
N SER A 31 -3.15 -4.31 -1.55
CA SER A 31 -2.17 -4.29 -0.46
C SER A 31 -1.96 -5.68 0.13
N ILE A 32 -3.03 -6.47 0.31
CA ILE A 32 -2.94 -7.84 0.80
C ILE A 32 -2.18 -8.73 -0.19
N ALA A 33 -2.45 -8.62 -1.49
CA ALA A 33 -1.71 -9.34 -2.52
C ALA A 33 -0.21 -8.98 -2.51
N ASN A 34 0.10 -7.68 -2.38
CA ASN A 34 1.49 -7.24 -2.23
C ASN A 34 2.16 -7.83 -0.97
N ILE A 35 1.45 -7.92 0.15
CA ILE A 35 1.99 -8.52 1.38
C ILE A 35 2.21 -10.03 1.20
N ALA A 36 1.28 -10.74 0.55
CA ALA A 36 1.48 -12.16 0.24
C ALA A 36 2.71 -12.38 -0.65
N ASP A 37 2.98 -11.46 -1.56
CA ASP A 37 4.16 -11.47 -2.43
C ASP A 37 5.47 -11.21 -1.68
N PHE A 38 5.44 -10.83 -0.40
CA PHE A 38 6.67 -10.73 0.39
C PHE A 38 7.36 -12.08 0.57
N SER A 39 6.65 -13.20 0.45
CA SER A 39 7.28 -14.53 0.52
C SER A 39 7.97 -14.94 -0.78
N LYS A 40 7.77 -14.20 -1.88
CA LYS A 40 8.36 -14.52 -3.18
C LYS A 40 9.83 -14.07 -3.26
N PRO A 41 10.66 -14.73 -4.07
CA PRO A 41 12.05 -14.33 -4.29
C PRO A 41 12.10 -12.92 -4.93
N PRO A 42 12.98 -12.02 -4.44
CA PRO A 42 13.01 -10.64 -4.92
C PRO A 42 13.47 -10.46 -6.38
N GLU A 43 14.12 -11.47 -6.96
CA GLU A 43 14.39 -11.56 -8.41
C GLU A 43 13.12 -11.37 -9.26
N LYS A 44 12.00 -11.96 -8.82
CA LYS A 44 10.72 -11.95 -9.55
C LYS A 44 9.93 -10.65 -9.34
N ILE A 45 10.41 -9.75 -8.47
CA ILE A 45 9.76 -8.46 -8.21
C ILE A 45 10.10 -7.49 -9.35
N SER A 46 9.11 -6.80 -9.88
CA SER A 46 9.28 -5.81 -10.96
C SER A 46 9.53 -4.41 -10.42
N TYR A 47 10.66 -3.80 -10.76
CA TYR A 47 11.00 -2.42 -10.36
C TYR A 47 9.95 -1.39 -10.81
N PRO A 48 9.57 -1.33 -12.10
CA PRO A 48 8.57 -0.36 -12.55
C PRO A 48 7.23 -0.50 -11.83
N GLN A 49 6.82 -1.75 -11.55
CA GLN A 49 5.58 -2.02 -10.84
C GLN A 49 5.62 -1.51 -9.41
N GLN A 50 6.66 -1.84 -8.64
CA GLN A 50 6.77 -1.43 -7.24
C GLN A 50 6.95 0.08 -7.08
N ILE A 51 7.66 0.71 -8.01
CA ILE A 51 7.77 2.17 -8.07
C ILE A 51 6.39 2.79 -8.37
N ALA A 52 5.66 2.27 -9.35
CA ALA A 52 4.32 2.76 -9.68
C ALA A 52 3.35 2.61 -8.48
N VAL A 53 3.33 1.45 -7.83
CA VAL A 53 2.50 1.19 -6.63
C VAL A 53 2.87 2.15 -5.49
N THR A 54 4.16 2.40 -5.28
CA THR A 54 4.64 3.32 -4.26
C THR A 54 4.22 4.77 -4.55
N CYS A 55 4.55 5.25 -5.75
CA CYS A 55 4.25 6.63 -6.17
C CYS A 55 2.76 6.90 -6.16
N THR A 56 1.96 6.00 -6.72
CA THR A 56 0.50 6.14 -6.72
C THR A 56 -0.05 6.12 -5.29
N GLY A 57 0.46 5.26 -4.42
CA GLY A 57 0.08 5.22 -3.00
C GLY A 57 0.35 6.56 -2.30
N LEU A 58 1.52 7.16 -2.50
CA LEU A 58 1.87 8.45 -1.88
C LEU A 58 1.00 9.60 -2.39
N ILE A 59 0.84 9.71 -3.72
CA ILE A 59 0.03 10.75 -4.36
C ILE A 59 -1.42 10.68 -3.85
N TRP A 60 -2.03 9.49 -3.90
CA TRP A 60 -3.41 9.31 -3.49
C TRP A 60 -3.61 9.42 -1.98
N SER A 61 -2.58 9.14 -1.17
CA SER A 61 -2.61 9.41 0.27
C SER A 61 -2.80 10.90 0.53
N ARG A 62 -2.06 11.77 -0.17
CA ARG A 62 -2.23 13.23 -0.04
C ARG A 62 -3.61 13.68 -0.50
N TYR A 63 -4.08 13.23 -1.67
CA TYR A 63 -5.39 13.63 -2.19
C TYR A 63 -6.55 13.19 -1.30
N SER A 64 -6.46 12.02 -0.66
CA SER A 64 -7.51 11.53 0.24
C SER A 64 -7.77 12.43 1.46
N LEU A 65 -6.77 13.22 1.89
CA LEU A 65 -6.90 14.17 2.99
C LEU A 65 -7.48 15.53 2.57
N VAL A 66 -7.43 15.85 1.27
CA VAL A 66 -7.98 17.07 0.68
C VAL A 66 -9.47 16.93 0.40
N ILE A 67 -9.93 15.71 0.08
CA ILE A 67 -11.35 15.42 -0.18
C ILE A 67 -12.17 15.62 1.10
N THR A 68 -13.26 16.39 1.00
CA THR A 68 -14.23 16.63 2.07
C THR A 68 -15.57 15.98 1.71
N PRO A 69 -16.19 15.17 2.60
CA PRO A 69 -15.73 14.79 3.93
C PRO A 69 -14.55 13.79 3.90
N LYS A 70 -13.66 13.88 4.90
CA LYS A 70 -12.44 13.05 4.97
C LYS A 70 -12.79 11.57 5.08
N ASN A 71 -12.18 10.77 4.22
CA ASN A 71 -12.33 9.32 4.22
C ASN A 71 -11.03 8.65 4.68
N TRP A 72 -11.00 8.28 5.96
CA TRP A 72 -9.84 7.65 6.57
C TRP A 72 -9.52 6.26 5.99
N ASN A 73 -10.52 5.50 5.52
CA ASN A 73 -10.27 4.21 4.87
C ASN A 73 -9.53 4.41 3.53
N LEU A 74 -9.97 5.39 2.72
CA LEU A 74 -9.28 5.77 1.50
C LEU A 74 -7.85 6.24 1.76
N PHE A 75 -7.61 6.98 2.83
CA PHE A 75 -6.25 7.35 3.23
C PHE A 75 -5.42 6.12 3.60
N SER A 76 -5.91 5.28 4.52
CA SER A 76 -5.19 4.12 5.04
C SER A 76 -4.80 3.12 3.95
N VAL A 77 -5.69 2.83 2.98
CA VAL A 77 -5.37 1.88 1.91
C VAL A 77 -4.26 2.40 0.98
N ASN A 78 -4.22 3.70 0.70
CA ASN A 78 -3.18 4.29 -0.14
C ASN A 78 -1.83 4.35 0.58
N VAL A 79 -1.84 4.62 1.90
CA VAL A 79 -0.63 4.57 2.73
C VAL A 79 -0.10 3.14 2.82
N ALA A 80 -0.96 2.15 3.03
CA ALA A 80 -0.57 0.75 3.05
C ALA A 80 0.01 0.30 1.70
N MET A 81 -0.61 0.72 0.58
CA MET A 81 -0.10 0.48 -0.76
C MET A 81 1.30 1.09 -0.96
N ALA A 82 1.53 2.33 -0.51
CA ALA A 82 2.86 2.95 -0.55
C ALA A 82 3.89 2.19 0.31
N GLY A 83 3.53 1.83 1.53
CA GLY A 83 4.42 1.12 2.46
C GLY A 83 4.81 -0.28 1.96
N THR A 84 3.84 -1.04 1.46
CA THR A 84 4.09 -2.38 0.89
C THR A 84 4.92 -2.33 -0.40
N GLY A 85 4.73 -1.29 -1.22
CA GLY A 85 5.56 -1.00 -2.39
C GLY A 85 7.01 -0.70 -2.02
N LEU A 86 7.22 0.22 -1.06
CA LEU A 86 8.55 0.58 -0.55
C LEU A 86 9.29 -0.62 0.02
N TYR A 87 8.62 -1.46 0.82
CA TYR A 87 9.25 -2.64 1.42
C TYR A 87 9.79 -3.61 0.35
N GLN A 88 8.98 -3.92 -0.67
CA GLN A 88 9.43 -4.78 -1.77
C GLN A 88 10.54 -4.15 -2.59
N LEU A 89 10.50 -2.83 -2.79
CA LEU A 89 11.55 -2.09 -3.48
C LEU A 89 12.88 -2.17 -2.69
N SER A 90 12.85 -1.92 -1.38
CA SER A 90 14.02 -2.03 -0.51
C SER A 90 14.62 -3.43 -0.53
N ARG A 91 13.78 -4.48 -0.51
CA ARG A 91 14.23 -5.87 -0.60
C ARG A 91 14.89 -6.19 -1.93
N LYS A 92 14.33 -5.70 -3.03
CA LYS A 92 14.90 -5.93 -4.36
C LYS A 92 16.26 -5.24 -4.50
N ILE A 93 16.36 -3.98 -4.06
CA ILE A 93 17.60 -3.21 -4.05
C ILE A 93 18.68 -3.94 -3.23
N GLN A 94 18.34 -4.39 -2.02
CA GLN A 94 19.28 -5.11 -1.17
C GLN A 94 19.75 -6.42 -1.80
N GLN A 95 18.87 -7.15 -2.50
CA GLN A 95 19.27 -8.34 -3.22
C GLN A 95 20.26 -8.03 -4.35
N ASP A 96 19.95 -7.04 -5.19
CA ASP A 96 20.78 -6.70 -6.35
C ASP A 96 22.19 -6.26 -5.92
N TYR A 97 22.31 -5.46 -4.84
CA TYR A 97 23.62 -5.10 -4.27
C TYR A 97 24.40 -6.32 -3.77
N LEU A 98 23.74 -7.28 -3.12
CA LEU A 98 24.41 -8.50 -2.63
C LEU A 98 24.85 -9.41 -3.77
N SER A 99 24.10 -9.47 -4.88
CA SER A 99 24.54 -10.22 -6.07
C SER A 99 25.76 -9.60 -6.72
N ASP A 100 25.83 -8.26 -6.84
CA ASP A 100 26.96 -7.57 -7.44
C ASP A 100 28.26 -7.83 -6.66
N VAL A 101 28.22 -7.71 -5.34
CA VAL A 101 29.37 -7.97 -4.46
C VAL A 101 29.85 -9.43 -4.58
N LYS A 102 28.92 -10.38 -4.65
CA LYS A 102 29.27 -11.80 -4.80
C LYS A 102 29.93 -12.07 -6.16
N GLU A 103 29.49 -11.39 -7.21
CA GLU A 103 30.05 -11.56 -8.54
C GLU A 103 31.46 -10.95 -8.67
N GLU A 104 31.72 -9.83 -7.97
CA GLU A 104 33.06 -9.23 -7.86
C GLU A 104 34.04 -10.15 -7.11
N ALA A 105 33.63 -10.73 -5.98
CA ALA A 105 34.47 -11.61 -5.17
C ALA A 105 34.81 -12.96 -5.84
N ILE A 106 34.04 -13.40 -6.84
CA ILE A 106 34.34 -14.60 -7.65
C ILE A 106 35.35 -14.29 -8.77
N LYS A 107 35.45 -13.01 -9.17
CA LYS A 107 36.34 -12.55 -10.24
C LYS A 107 37.76 -12.24 -9.73
N GLU A 108 37.94 -12.02 -8.43
CA GLU A 108 39.24 -11.95 -7.73
C GLU A 108 39.80 -13.34 -7.39
#